data_AF-A0A9X5CS95-F1
#
_entry.id   AF-A0A9X5CS95-F1
#
_cell.length_a   1.000
_cell.length_b   1.000
_cell.length_c   1.000
_cell.angle_alpha   90.00
_cell.angle_beta   90.00
_cell.angle_gamma   90.00
#
_symmetry.space_group_name_H-M   'P 1'
#
loop_
_entity.id
_entity.type
_entity.pdbx_description
1 polymer ?
#
loop_
_entity_poly.entity_id
_entity_poly.type
_entity_poly.pdbx_seq_one_letter_code
_entity_poly.pdbx_strand_id
1 'polypeptide(L)'
;MIYRMPNATVRMAAMGDSTVRTAFRLTFTDYHQDPNDSDVLRRAVTIHADRITFDDGHLHLWLTGTHVGEFPLDIIESVCPHSDAGRKRKTPDELRARFPRMGHPWSPDDDARLLALYQQGERDFDALGKQFGRKPSAIRSRLAKLGLESLA
;
A
#
# COMPACT_ATOMS: atom_id res chain seq x y z
N MET A 1 60.80 22.36 9.36
CA MET A 1 59.93 21.18 9.51
C MET A 1 59.13 21.06 8.23
N ILE A 2 59.54 20.17 7.33
CA ILE A 2 58.97 19.99 6.00
C ILE A 2 58.15 18.72 6.06
N TYR A 3 56.85 18.76 5.80
CA TYR A 3 56.13 17.59 5.32
C TYR A 3 55.19 17.95 4.18
N ARG A 4 55.36 17.14 3.12
CA ARG A 4 54.87 17.22 1.76
C ARG A 4 53.78 16.14 1.62
N MET A 5 52.59 16.57 1.19
CA MET A 5 51.39 15.91 0.61
C MET A 5 51.28 14.35 0.62
N PRO A 6 50.04 13.81 0.69
CA PRO A 6 49.41 13.45 -0.58
C PRO A 6 47.90 13.76 -0.69
N ASN A 7 47.50 14.05 -1.92
CA ASN A 7 46.13 14.12 -2.43
C ASN A 7 45.31 12.89 -2.00
N ALA A 8 44.26 13.11 -1.21
CA ALA A 8 43.17 12.16 -1.06
C ALA A 8 41.95 12.74 -1.79
N THR A 9 41.80 12.33 -3.05
CA THR A 9 40.53 12.38 -3.76
C THR A 9 39.55 11.52 -2.96
N VAL A 10 38.74 12.15 -2.10
CA VAL A 10 37.59 11.49 -1.49
C VAL A 10 36.59 11.27 -2.61
N ARG A 11 36.54 10.03 -3.10
CA ARG A 11 35.45 9.50 -3.93
C ARG A 11 34.17 9.77 -3.14
N MET A 12 33.37 10.73 -3.60
CA MET A 12 31.96 10.82 -3.21
C MET A 12 31.33 9.49 -3.65
N ALA A 13 31.09 8.62 -2.68
CA ALA A 13 30.18 7.51 -2.84
C ALA A 13 28.85 8.13 -3.31
N ALA A 14 28.42 7.77 -4.51
CA ALA A 14 27.05 7.94 -4.95
C ALA A 14 26.17 7.14 -3.98
N MET A 15 25.79 7.80 -2.89
CA MET A 15 24.73 7.36 -2.00
C MET A 15 23.49 7.39 -2.88
N GLY A 16 23.04 6.21 -3.28
CA GLY A 16 21.89 6.04 -4.17
C GLY A 16 20.74 6.86 -3.61
N ASP A 17 20.39 7.92 -4.34
CA ASP A 17 19.17 8.67 -4.12
C ASP A 17 18.03 7.70 -4.40
N SER A 18 17.59 6.97 -3.38
CA SER A 18 16.25 6.39 -3.35
C SER A 18 15.32 7.59 -3.36
N THR A 19 15.13 8.15 -4.54
CA THR A 19 14.04 9.04 -4.87
C THR A 19 12.79 8.20 -4.68
N VAL A 20 12.31 8.16 -3.44
CA VAL A 20 10.94 7.76 -3.17
C VAL A 20 10.13 8.67 -4.08
N ARG A 21 9.59 8.10 -5.15
CA ARG A 21 8.66 8.79 -6.03
C ARG A 21 7.40 8.98 -5.20
N THR A 22 7.40 10.05 -4.42
CA THR A 22 6.21 10.48 -3.71
C THR A 22 5.25 10.94 -4.79
N ALA A 23 4.10 10.30 -4.82
CA ALA A 23 2.97 10.74 -5.59
C ALA A 23 1.80 10.96 -4.64
N PHE A 24 0.79 11.67 -5.10
CA PHE A 24 -0.47 11.80 -4.40
C PHE A 24 -1.57 11.30 -5.30
N ARG A 25 -2.42 10.42 -4.76
CA ARG A 25 -3.64 9.99 -5.42
C ARG A 25 -4.76 10.89 -4.94
N LEU A 26 -5.29 11.70 -5.85
CA LEU A 26 -6.48 12.50 -5.64
C LEU A 26 -7.68 11.67 -6.09
N THR A 27 -8.68 11.54 -5.23
CA THR A 27 -10.01 11.03 -5.61
C THR A 27 -10.96 12.20 -5.62
N PHE A 28 -11.77 12.29 -6.66
CA PHE A 28 -12.73 13.36 -6.85
C PHE A 28 -14.14 12.91 -6.48
N THR A 29 -14.99 13.88 -6.14
CA THR A 29 -16.40 13.65 -5.80
C THR A 29 -17.18 13.10 -7.00
N ASP A 30 -16.84 13.54 -8.21
CA ASP A 30 -17.41 13.06 -9.48
C ASP A 30 -16.33 12.72 -10.54
N TYR A 31 -16.74 12.48 -11.78
CA TYR A 31 -15.87 12.26 -12.92
C TYR A 31 -15.31 13.59 -13.43
N HIS A 32 -13.98 13.75 -13.40
CA HIS A 32 -13.28 14.93 -13.91
C HIS A 32 -12.32 14.55 -15.04
N GLN A 33 -12.03 15.50 -15.92
CA GLN A 33 -11.13 15.31 -17.05
C GLN A 33 -9.72 14.94 -16.60
N ASP A 34 -9.10 13.94 -17.24
CA ASP A 34 -7.72 13.57 -16.94
C ASP A 34 -6.78 14.71 -17.36
N PRO A 35 -5.82 15.12 -16.49
CA PRO A 35 -4.87 16.17 -16.84
C PRO A 35 -4.00 15.87 -18.07
N ASN A 36 -3.83 14.59 -18.43
CA ASN A 36 -3.00 14.15 -19.56
C ASN A 36 -3.81 13.72 -20.78
N ASP A 37 -5.13 13.54 -20.64
CA ASP A 37 -6.00 13.06 -21.72
C ASP A 37 -7.39 13.67 -21.59
N SER A 38 -7.70 14.62 -22.47
CA SER A 38 -8.96 15.37 -22.45
C SER A 38 -10.18 14.52 -22.80
N ASP A 39 -10.00 13.40 -23.49
CA ASP A 39 -11.10 12.52 -23.89
C ASP A 39 -11.46 11.52 -22.79
N VAL A 40 -10.71 11.52 -21.67
CA VAL A 40 -10.88 10.58 -20.57
C VAL A 40 -11.36 11.29 -19.32
N LEU A 41 -12.49 10.83 -18.78
CA LEU A 41 -12.97 11.24 -17.46
C LEU A 41 -12.55 10.21 -16.40
N ARG A 42 -12.01 10.67 -15.27
CA ARG A 42 -11.58 9.83 -14.15
C ARG A 42 -12.13 10.37 -12.84
N ARG A 43 -12.49 9.45 -11.95
CA ARG A 43 -12.79 9.76 -10.53
C ARG A 43 -11.53 9.85 -9.66
N ALA A 44 -10.36 9.49 -10.19
CA ALA A 44 -9.12 9.60 -9.45
C ALA A 44 -7.92 9.76 -10.39
N VAL A 45 -6.95 10.56 -9.95
CA VAL A 45 -5.68 10.79 -10.65
C VAL A 45 -4.52 10.61 -9.69
N THR A 46 -3.40 10.09 -10.19
CA THR A 46 -2.14 10.01 -9.44
C THR A 46 -1.17 11.03 -10.03
N ILE A 47 -0.72 11.98 -9.21
CA ILE A 47 0.21 13.04 -9.59
C ILE A 47 1.53 12.87 -8.81
N HIS A 48 2.66 12.90 -9.51
CA HIS A 48 3.98 12.87 -8.88
C HIS A 48 4.31 14.23 -8.26
N ALA A 49 4.44 14.26 -6.93
CA ALA A 49 4.75 15.47 -6.16
C ALA A 49 5.32 15.08 -4.80
N ASP A 50 6.24 15.90 -4.28
CA ASP A 50 6.85 15.73 -2.96
C ASP A 50 6.20 16.59 -1.88
N ARG A 51 5.39 17.59 -2.28
CA ARG A 51 4.75 18.54 -1.37
C ARG A 51 3.35 18.91 -1.85
N ILE A 52 2.43 19.07 -0.89
CA ILE A 52 1.12 19.68 -1.08
C ILE A 52 1.06 20.98 -0.28
N THR A 53 0.46 22.01 -0.86
CA THR A 53 0.03 23.22 -0.15
C THR A 53 -1.44 23.50 -0.43
N PHE A 54 -2.08 24.21 0.50
CA PHE A 54 -3.49 24.60 0.41
C PHE A 54 -3.53 26.13 0.42
N ASP A 55 -4.11 26.73 -0.62
CA ASP A 55 -4.26 28.18 -0.72
C ASP A 55 -5.51 28.53 -1.53
N ASP A 56 -6.20 29.60 -1.16
CA ASP A 56 -7.40 30.13 -1.84
C ASP A 56 -8.45 29.07 -2.27
N GLY A 57 -8.73 28.08 -1.42
CA GLY A 57 -9.69 27.01 -1.74
C GLY A 57 -9.17 25.98 -2.75
N HIS A 58 -7.89 26.01 -3.08
CA HIS A 58 -7.21 25.11 -4.01
C HIS A 58 -6.13 24.27 -3.30
N LEU A 59 -5.95 23.07 -3.82
CA LEU A 59 -4.85 22.18 -3.53
C LEU A 59 -3.78 22.35 -4.60
N HIS A 60 -2.55 22.66 -4.19
CA HIS A 60 -1.40 22.77 -5.06
C HIS A 60 -0.41 21.65 -4.79
N LEU A 61 0.08 21.03 -5.86
CA LEU A 61 1.05 19.95 -5.85
C LEU A 61 2.38 20.46 -6.38
N TRP A 62 3.47 20.12 -5.69
CA TRP A 62 4.81 20.56 -6.03
C TRP A 62 5.77 19.38 -6.13
N LEU A 63 6.65 19.43 -7.14
CA LEU A 63 7.76 18.51 -7.32
C LEU A 63 9.07 19.31 -7.40
N THR A 64 9.97 19.09 -6.45
CA THR A 64 11.26 19.74 -6.32
C THR A 64 11.16 21.28 -6.43
N GLY A 65 10.11 21.85 -5.81
CA GLY A 65 9.81 23.28 -5.85
C GLY A 65 9.09 23.78 -7.12
N THR A 66 8.83 22.91 -8.10
CA THR A 66 8.05 23.23 -9.30
C THR A 66 6.58 22.90 -9.08
N HIS A 67 5.68 23.82 -9.44
CA HIS A 67 4.24 23.58 -9.41
C HIS A 67 3.85 22.58 -10.51
N VAL A 68 3.24 21.46 -10.14
CA VAL A 68 2.91 20.36 -11.07
C VAL A 68 1.41 20.05 -11.15
N GLY A 69 0.58 20.64 -10.29
CA GLY A 69 -0.87 20.47 -10.38
C GLY A 69 -1.63 21.33 -9.40
N GLU A 70 -2.82 21.73 -9.80
CA GLU A 70 -3.74 22.56 -9.03
C GLU A 70 -5.16 22.02 -9.18
N PHE A 71 -5.85 21.89 -8.06
CA PHE A 71 -7.20 21.32 -8.02
C PHE A 71 -8.05 22.07 -6.99
N PRO A 72 -9.28 22.49 -7.34
CA PRO A 72 -10.22 23.03 -6.36
C PRO A 72 -10.51 22.03 -5.24
N LEU A 73 -10.59 22.48 -3.98
CA LEU A 73 -10.81 21.59 -2.84
C LEU A 73 -12.22 21.00 -2.79
N ASP A 74 -13.21 21.68 -3.37
CA ASP A 74 -14.61 21.27 -3.42
C ASP A 74 -14.85 20.03 -4.30
N ILE A 75 -13.99 19.81 -5.31
CA ILE A 75 -14.05 18.62 -6.16
C ILE A 75 -13.28 17.43 -5.60
N ILE A 76 -12.45 17.63 -4.57
CA ILE A 76 -11.59 16.58 -4.01
C ILE A 76 -12.32 15.86 -2.88
N GLU A 77 -12.63 14.58 -3.09
CA GLU A 77 -13.18 13.69 -2.05
C GLU A 77 -12.09 13.25 -1.08
N SER A 78 -10.90 12.91 -1.58
CA SER A 78 -9.79 12.47 -0.74
C SER A 78 -8.43 12.67 -1.40
N VAL A 79 -7.40 12.85 -0.57
CA VAL A 79 -6.00 12.94 -0.98
C VAL A 79 -5.19 11.95 -0.18
N CYS A 80 -4.57 11.01 -0.88
CA CYS A 80 -3.77 9.97 -0.25
C CYS A 80 -2.32 10.07 -0.75
N PRO A 81 -1.31 10.12 0.14
CA PRO A 81 0.06 9.90 -0.28
C PRO A 81 0.16 8.51 -0.91
N HIS A 82 0.53 8.49 -2.18
CA HIS A 82 0.83 7.32 -2.98
C HIS A 82 2.34 7.16 -3.01
N SER A 83 2.89 6.58 -1.96
CA SER A 83 4.30 6.22 -1.97
C SER A 83 4.49 5.00 -2.86
N ASP A 84 5.31 5.15 -3.90
CA ASP A 84 5.88 4.00 -4.61
C ASP A 84 6.86 3.23 -3.70
N ALA A 85 7.26 3.85 -2.58
CA ALA A 85 7.77 3.13 -1.41
C ALA A 85 6.65 2.25 -0.85
N GLY A 86 6.56 1.06 -1.43
CA GLY A 86 5.44 0.17 -1.25
C GLY A 86 5.10 -0.11 0.20
N ARG A 87 3.82 -0.43 0.44
CA ARG A 87 3.56 -1.64 1.22
C ARG A 87 4.50 -2.69 0.65
N LYS A 88 5.61 -3.00 1.32
CA LYS A 88 6.45 -4.17 0.98
C LYS A 88 5.47 -5.33 0.88
N ARG A 89 5.09 -5.69 -0.35
CA ARG A 89 4.29 -6.87 -0.59
C ARG A 89 5.20 -7.98 -0.12
N LYS A 90 4.89 -8.53 1.05
CA LYS A 90 5.69 -9.60 1.63
C LYS A 90 5.89 -10.65 0.55
N THR A 91 7.14 -11.02 0.31
CA THR A 91 7.43 -11.98 -0.75
C THR A 91 6.70 -13.29 -0.43
N PRO A 92 6.37 -14.12 -1.44
CA PRO A 92 5.83 -15.45 -1.18
C PRO A 92 6.67 -16.26 -0.17
N ASP A 93 7.98 -16.03 -0.13
CA ASP A 93 8.89 -16.70 0.82
C ASP A 93 8.75 -16.20 2.24
N GLU A 94 8.72 -14.88 2.46
CA GLU A 94 8.43 -14.29 3.79
C GLU A 94 7.05 -14.72 4.30
N LEU A 95 6.10 -14.85 3.38
CA LEU A 95 4.77 -15.32 3.65
C LEU A 95 4.73 -16.82 3.99
N ARG A 96 5.46 -17.66 3.26
CA ARG A 96 5.60 -19.11 3.54
C ARG A 96 6.31 -19.35 4.87
N ALA A 97 7.32 -18.56 5.21
CA ALA A 97 7.99 -18.61 6.51
C ALA A 97 7.02 -18.33 7.67
N ARG A 98 6.09 -17.39 7.50
CA ARG A 98 5.08 -17.06 8.52
C ARG A 98 3.87 -18.00 8.52
N PHE A 99 3.52 -18.56 7.37
CA PHE A 99 2.33 -19.39 7.18
C PHE A 99 2.71 -20.64 6.36
N PRO A 100 3.25 -21.69 7.02
CA PRO A 100 3.78 -22.86 6.34
C PRO A 100 2.70 -23.64 5.57
N ARG A 101 1.42 -23.52 5.95
CA ARG A 101 0.29 -24.17 5.26
C ARG A 101 -0.37 -23.27 4.20
N MET A 102 0.30 -22.19 3.78
CA MET A 102 -0.21 -21.32 2.72
C MET A 102 -0.32 -22.09 1.39
N GLY A 103 -1.51 -22.07 0.80
CA GLY A 103 -1.77 -22.76 -0.48
C GLY A 103 -2.06 -24.26 -0.37
N HIS A 104 -1.93 -24.86 0.82
CA HIS A 104 -2.33 -26.25 1.02
C HIS A 104 -3.86 -26.42 0.99
N PRO A 105 -4.38 -27.57 0.55
CA PRO A 105 -5.81 -27.88 0.67
C PRO A 105 -6.24 -27.90 2.13
N TRP A 106 -7.51 -27.60 2.41
CA TRP A 106 -8.10 -27.76 3.74
C TRP A 106 -8.47 -29.23 3.94
N SER A 107 -8.08 -29.81 5.08
CA SER A 107 -8.54 -31.15 5.47
C SER A 107 -9.91 -31.07 6.15
N PRO A 108 -10.71 -32.14 6.11
CA PRO A 108 -11.96 -32.20 6.87
C PRO A 108 -11.78 -31.94 8.37
N ASP A 109 -10.66 -32.40 8.95
CA ASP A 109 -10.33 -32.14 10.36
C ASP A 109 -10.04 -30.66 10.64
N ASP A 110 -9.35 -29.97 9.72
CA ASP A 110 -9.10 -28.54 9.83
C ASP A 110 -10.43 -27.75 9.75
N ASP A 111 -11.38 -28.19 8.94
CA ASP A 111 -12.71 -27.59 8.85
C ASP A 111 -13.53 -27.78 10.12
N ALA A 112 -13.57 -29.01 10.65
CA ALA A 112 -14.28 -29.33 11.88
C ALA A 112 -13.73 -28.51 13.06
N ARG A 113 -12.40 -28.37 13.14
CA ARG A 113 -11.74 -27.55 14.16
C ARG A 113 -12.03 -26.07 13.98
N LEU A 114 -12.00 -25.55 12.74
CA LEU A 114 -12.32 -24.15 12.46
C LEU A 114 -13.78 -23.84 12.82
N LEU A 115 -14.70 -24.74 12.48
CA LEU A 115 -16.12 -24.63 12.81
C LEU A 115 -16.32 -24.60 14.33
N ALA A 116 -15.68 -25.51 15.07
CA ALA A 116 -15.79 -25.57 16.52
C ALA A 116 -15.30 -24.28 17.20
N LEU A 117 -14.14 -23.75 16.78
CA LEU A 117 -13.60 -22.49 17.30
C LEU A 117 -14.52 -21.31 16.98
N TYR A 118 -15.07 -21.27 15.76
CA TYR A 118 -16.00 -20.22 15.36
C TYR A 118 -17.33 -20.32 16.14
N GLN A 119 -17.83 -21.51 16.42
CA GLN A 119 -19.02 -21.74 17.25
C GLN A 119 -18.79 -21.38 18.72
N GLN A 120 -17.56 -21.54 19.21
CA GLN A 120 -17.14 -21.10 20.55
C GLN A 120 -17.04 -19.56 20.68
N GLY A 121 -17.22 -18.82 19.58
CA GLY A 121 -17.21 -17.36 19.57
C GLY A 121 -15.88 -16.75 19.14
N GLU A 122 -14.91 -17.56 18.68
CA GLU A 122 -13.64 -17.02 18.18
C GLU A 122 -13.88 -16.21 16.90
N ARG A 123 -13.43 -14.96 16.90
CA ARG A 123 -13.57 -14.00 15.80
C ARG A 123 -12.23 -13.32 15.45
N ASP A 124 -11.16 -13.60 16.18
CA ASP A 124 -9.82 -13.12 15.84
C ASP A 124 -9.22 -13.98 14.71
N PHE A 125 -9.43 -13.53 13.47
CA PHE A 125 -8.89 -14.20 12.28
C PHE A 125 -7.36 -14.17 12.20
N ASP A 126 -6.69 -13.24 12.87
CA ASP A 126 -5.23 -13.20 12.96
C ASP A 126 -4.71 -14.28 13.90
N ALA A 127 -5.37 -14.50 15.04
CA ALA A 127 -5.08 -15.61 15.95
C ALA A 127 -5.36 -16.96 15.28
N LEU A 128 -6.54 -17.13 14.66
CA LEU A 128 -6.89 -18.33 13.90
C LEU A 128 -5.88 -18.59 12.78
N GLY A 129 -5.49 -17.55 12.03
CA GLY A 129 -4.47 -17.68 10.99
C GLY A 129 -3.15 -18.25 11.51
N LYS A 130 -2.68 -17.79 12.68
CA LYS A 130 -1.47 -18.34 13.31
C LYS A 130 -1.65 -19.80 13.73
N GLN A 131 -2.78 -20.16 14.34
CA GLN A 131 -3.06 -21.52 14.82
C GLN A 131 -3.12 -22.54 13.68
N PHE A 132 -3.69 -22.16 12.54
CA PHE A 132 -3.77 -23.01 11.35
C PHE A 132 -2.54 -22.87 10.43
N GLY A 133 -1.61 -21.96 10.73
CA GLY A 133 -0.47 -21.63 9.86
C GLY A 133 -0.90 -21.12 8.49
N ARG A 134 -2.03 -20.38 8.42
CA ARG A 134 -2.66 -19.86 7.21
C ARG A 134 -2.92 -18.36 7.33
N LYS A 135 -3.09 -17.67 6.20
CA LYS A 135 -3.45 -16.24 6.21
C LYS A 135 -4.86 -16.02 6.78
N PRO A 136 -5.11 -14.90 7.49
CA PRO A 136 -6.46 -14.54 7.97
C PRO A 136 -7.49 -14.48 6.85
N SER A 137 -7.09 -14.02 5.66
CA SER A 137 -7.94 -14.02 4.47
C SER A 137 -8.38 -15.43 4.07
N ALA A 138 -7.51 -16.44 4.21
CA ALA A 138 -7.85 -17.82 3.91
C ALA A 138 -8.83 -18.41 4.93
N ILE A 139 -8.78 -17.96 6.19
CA ILE A 139 -9.78 -18.31 7.22
C ILE A 139 -11.15 -17.76 6.82
N ARG A 140 -11.26 -16.45 6.53
CA ARG A 140 -12.51 -15.83 6.08
C ARG A 140 -13.08 -16.49 4.84
N SER A 141 -12.25 -16.71 3.82
CA SER A 141 -12.68 -17.41 2.60
C SER A 141 -13.15 -18.84 2.89
N ARG A 142 -12.58 -19.51 3.90
CA ARG A 142 -13.05 -20.85 4.28
C ARG A 142 -14.38 -20.80 5.02
N LEU A 143 -14.54 -19.89 5.98
CA LEU A 143 -15.79 -19.68 6.69
C LEU A 143 -16.94 -19.31 5.73
N ALA A 144 -16.66 -18.49 4.73
CA ALA A 144 -17.62 -18.18 3.67
C ALA A 144 -18.02 -19.43 2.87
N LYS A 145 -17.07 -20.30 2.52
CA LYS A 145 -17.36 -21.59 1.87
C LYS A 145 -18.14 -22.57 2.74
N LEU A 146 -18.01 -22.46 4.07
CA LEU A 146 -18.78 -23.23 5.04
C LEU A 146 -20.14 -22.60 5.36
N GLY A 147 -20.49 -21.46 4.74
CA GLY A 147 -21.76 -20.77 4.93
C GLY A 147 -21.88 -19.97 6.23
N LEU A 148 -20.76 -19.69 6.91
CA LEU A 148 -20.74 -19.04 8.22
C LEU A 148 -20.51 -17.52 8.15
N GLU A 149 -20.04 -17.02 7.01
CA GLU A 149 -19.85 -15.59 6.75
C GLU A 149 -20.19 -15.25 5.29
N SER A 150 -20.60 -14.01 5.04
CA SER A 150 -20.67 -13.46 3.69
C SER A 150 -19.33 -12.85 3.31
N LEU A 151 -18.88 -13.08 2.08
CA LEU A 151 -17.72 -12.37 1.52
C LEU A 151 -18.15 -10.95 1.16
N ALA A 152 -18.18 -10.05 2.14
CA ALA A 152 -18.42 -8.62 1.93
C ALA A 152 -17.17 -7.92 1.41
#